data_AF-A0A6A5GHJ5-F1
#
_entry.id   AF-A0A6A5GHJ5-F1
#
_cell.length_a   1.000
_cell.length_b   1.000
_cell.length_c   1.000
_cell.angle_alpha   90.00
_cell.angle_beta   90.00
_cell.angle_gamma   90.00
#
_symmetry.space_group_name_H-M   'P 1'
#
loop_
_entity.id
_entity.type
_entity.pdbx_description
1 polymer ?
#
loop_
_entity_poly.entity_id
_entity_poly.type
_entity_poly.pdbx_seq_one_letter_code
_entity_poly.pdbx_strand_id
1 'polypeptide(L)'
;MSLTIIFSANFIDIKYEVQERGLLRTLENFENGVRPREKLIEEEAVSNAYSQDLANILKNRKSVLEEIYIDTYYHDSNTNISSHNNILYSVVLKAFESLDHPIRTKIIRMAVVDQKDVISILQFIDPNNWKLKVFI
;
A
#
# COMPACT_ATOMS: atom_id res chain seq x y z
N MET A 1 2.13 -9.60 -12.13
CA MET A 1 1.49 -8.68 -11.16
C MET A 1 2.36 -7.44 -11.05
N SER A 2 1.80 -6.24 -11.27
CA SER A 2 2.49 -4.96 -11.07
C SER A 2 1.68 -4.13 -10.08
N LEU A 3 2.30 -3.75 -8.96
CA LEU A 3 1.67 -2.92 -7.93
C LEU A 3 2.51 -1.65 -7.77
N THR A 4 1.88 -0.49 -7.89
CA THR A 4 2.52 0.83 -7.85
C THR A 4 1.86 1.65 -6.74
N ILE A 5 2.64 2.10 -5.76
CA ILE A 5 2.15 3.02 -4.72
C ILE A 5 2.68 4.42 -5.02
N ILE A 6 1.78 5.41 -5.16
CA ILE A 6 2.14 6.79 -5.47
C ILE A 6 1.68 7.71 -4.33
N PHE A 7 2.58 8.55 -3.80
CA PHE A 7 2.23 9.59 -2.82
C PHE A 7 2.78 10.97 -3.22
N SER A 8 1.93 12.00 -3.29
CA SER A 8 2.35 13.41 -3.38
C SER A 8 2.73 13.95 -1.99
N ALA A 9 3.74 14.79 -1.73
CA ALA A 9 4.46 15.77 -2.55
C ALA A 9 5.99 15.57 -2.57
N ASN A 10 6.47 14.42 -2.10
CA ASN A 10 7.86 13.97 -2.10
C ASN A 10 7.85 12.50 -2.55
N PHE A 11 8.21 12.24 -3.82
CA PHE A 11 7.90 10.96 -4.46
C PHE A 11 8.88 9.85 -4.03
N ILE A 12 8.35 8.87 -3.30
CA ILE A 12 8.93 7.53 -3.21
C ILE A 12 8.04 6.62 -4.05
N ASP A 13 8.59 6.07 -5.13
CA ASP A 13 7.94 5.05 -5.95
C ASP A 13 8.58 3.69 -5.64
N ILE A 14 7.75 2.69 -5.39
CA ILE A 14 8.18 1.32 -5.17
C ILE A 14 7.45 0.44 -6.17
N LYS A 15 8.19 -0.10 -7.13
CA LYS A 15 7.70 -1.00 -8.16
C LYS A 15 8.11 -2.42 -7.83
N TYR A 16 7.20 -3.36 -8.09
CA TYR A 16 7.48 -4.79 -8.03
C TYR A 16 7.15 -5.39 -9.41
N GLU A 17 8.14 -5.99 -10.06
CA GLU A 17 8.04 -6.58 -11.39
C GLU A 17 8.41 -8.06 -11.37
N VAL A 18 7.59 -8.91 -11.99
CA VAL A 18 7.86 -10.35 -12.08
C VAL A 18 9.00 -10.59 -13.06
N GLN A 19 10.01 -11.35 -12.64
CA GLN A 19 11.17 -11.78 -13.43
C GLN A 19 11.27 -13.32 -13.40
N GLU A 20 12.04 -13.91 -14.32
CA GLU A 20 12.22 -15.37 -14.39
C GLU A 20 12.76 -16.02 -13.10
N ARG A 21 13.43 -15.24 -12.24
CA ARG A 21 14.10 -15.71 -11.01
C ARG A 21 13.47 -15.16 -9.71
N GLY A 22 12.31 -14.50 -9.79
CA GLY A 22 11.65 -13.89 -8.63
C GLY A 22 11.03 -12.54 -8.96
N LEU A 23 10.77 -11.72 -7.94
CA LEU A 23 10.21 -10.38 -8.11
C LEU A 23 11.31 -9.31 -7.93
N LEU A 24 11.49 -8.47 -8.93
CA LEU A 24 12.36 -7.30 -8.88
C LEU A 24 11.64 -6.17 -8.18
N ARG A 25 12.17 -5.73 -7.03
CA ARG A 25 11.73 -4.53 -6.33
C ARG A 25 12.62 -3.36 -6.72
N THR A 26 12.02 -2.30 -7.23
CA THR A 26 12.69 -1.05 -7.59
C THR A 26 12.19 0.08 -6.70
N LEU A 27 13.09 0.72 -5.96
CA LEU A 27 12.80 1.89 -5.13
C LEU A 27 13.38 3.14 -5.79
N GLU A 28 12.52 4.08 -6.18
CA GLU A 28 12.89 5.37 -6.76
C GLU A 28 12.54 6.48 -5.78
N ASN A 29 13.53 7.26 -5.35
CA ASN A 29 13.31 8.45 -4.52
C ASN A 29 13.68 9.70 -5.33
N PHE A 30 12.66 10.49 -5.70
CA PHE A 30 12.83 11.67 -6.54
C PHE A 30 13.20 12.94 -5.76
N GLU A 31 13.30 12.89 -4.43
CA GLU A 31 13.71 14.06 -3.63
C GLU A 31 15.18 14.46 -3.89
N ASN A 32 16.04 13.52 -4.31
CA ASN A 32 17.50 13.74 -4.28
C ASN A 32 18.24 13.30 -5.57
N GLY A 33 17.54 13.03 -6.68
CA GLY A 33 18.18 12.52 -7.91
C GLY A 33 18.91 11.18 -7.70
N VAL A 34 18.50 10.42 -6.68
CA VAL A 34 19.12 9.15 -6.30
C VAL A 34 18.72 8.08 -7.29
N ARG A 35 19.72 7.32 -7.77
CA ARG A 35 19.47 6.22 -8.71
C ARG A 35 18.51 5.19 -8.10
N PRO A 36 17.62 4.59 -8.91
CA PRO A 36 16.76 3.50 -8.47
C PRO A 36 17.58 2.41 -7.78
N ARG A 37 17.10 1.91 -6.64
CA ARG A 37 17.67 0.73 -5.97
C ARG A 37 16.86 -0.49 -6.29
N GLU A 38 17.52 -1.46 -6.90
CA GLU A 38 16.94 -2.74 -7.32
C GLU A 38 17.33 -3.86 -6.35
N LYS A 39 16.37 -4.72 -6.01
CA LYS A 39 16.60 -5.93 -5.21
C LYS A 39 15.71 -7.06 -5.73
N LEU A 40 16.31 -8.22 -6.01
CA LEU A 40 15.57 -9.44 -6.29
C LEU A 40 15.03 -10.01 -4.98
N ILE A 41 13.74 -10.34 -4.95
CA ILE A 41 13.04 -10.88 -3.79
C ILE A 41 12.31 -12.16 -4.23
N GLU A 42 12.33 -13.18 -3.37
CA GLU A 42 11.55 -14.40 -3.55
C GLU A 42 10.06 -14.08 -3.50
N GLU A 43 9.25 -14.75 -4.33
CA GLU A 43 7.82 -14.45 -4.49
C GLU A 43 7.05 -14.51 -3.15
N GLU A 44 7.32 -15.50 -2.31
CA GLU A 44 6.70 -15.65 -0.99
C GLU A 44 7.06 -14.51 -0.01
N ALA A 45 8.19 -13.84 -0.22
CA ALA A 45 8.64 -12.72 0.61
C ALA A 45 8.07 -11.36 0.15
N VAL A 46 7.38 -11.30 -1.00
CA VAL A 46 6.92 -10.05 -1.61
C VAL A 46 5.87 -9.36 -0.77
N SER A 47 4.86 -10.07 -0.28
CA SER A 47 3.82 -9.52 0.60
C SER A 47 4.42 -8.91 1.87
N ASN A 48 5.44 -9.56 2.44
CA ASN A 48 6.15 -9.04 3.60
C ASN A 48 6.96 -7.79 3.27
N ALA A 49 7.73 -7.81 2.17
CA ALA A 49 8.49 -6.64 1.72
C ALA A 49 7.56 -5.45 1.45
N TYR A 50 6.43 -5.69 0.79
CA TYR A 50 5.40 -4.68 0.52
C TYR A 50 4.83 -4.09 1.81
N SER A 51 4.47 -4.93 2.81
CA SER A 51 3.97 -4.45 4.10
C SER A 51 4.98 -3.52 4.81
N GLN A 52 6.26 -3.93 4.81
CA GLN A 52 7.32 -3.20 5.49
C GLN A 52 7.64 -1.88 4.81
N ASP A 53 7.66 -1.86 3.48
CA ASP A 53 7.91 -0.64 2.72
C ASP A 53 6.80 0.39 2.93
N LEU A 54 5.53 -0.04 2.86
CA LEU A 54 4.38 0.81 3.14
C LEU A 54 4.44 1.36 4.58
N ALA A 55 4.72 0.49 5.56
CA ALA A 55 4.86 0.90 6.96
C ALA A 55 5.98 1.94 7.15
N ASN A 56 7.16 1.71 6.54
CA ASN A 56 8.29 2.63 6.62
C ASN A 56 7.97 4.00 6.02
N ILE A 57 7.25 4.04 4.90
CA ILE A 57 6.81 5.30 4.29
C ILE A 57 5.87 6.05 5.23
N LEU A 58 4.86 5.36 5.77
CA LEU A 58 3.85 5.99 6.64
C LEU A 58 4.46 6.44 7.97
N LYS A 59 5.36 5.63 8.56
CA LYS A 59 6.03 5.91 9.84
C LYS A 59 6.91 7.15 9.78
N ASN A 60 7.66 7.33 8.69
CA ASN A 60 8.57 8.46 8.58
C ASN A 60 7.89 9.75 8.10
N ARG A 61 6.57 9.72 7.87
CA ARG A 61 5.85 10.85 7.28
C ARG A 61 5.44 11.89 8.31
N LYS A 62 6.05 13.07 8.19
CA LYS A 62 5.78 14.21 9.09
C LYS A 62 4.56 15.04 8.71
N SER A 63 4.17 15.04 7.42
CA SER A 63 3.02 15.79 6.90
C SER A 63 1.74 14.96 6.86
N VAL A 64 0.59 15.65 6.86
CA VAL A 64 -0.72 15.04 6.61
C VAL A 64 -0.82 14.68 5.14
N LEU A 65 -1.27 13.46 4.84
CA LEU A 65 -1.56 13.00 3.48
C LEU A 65 -2.78 13.71 2.92
N GLU A 66 -2.75 14.12 1.65
CA GLU A 66 -3.95 14.64 0.98
C GLU A 66 -4.97 13.51 0.76
N GLU A 67 -4.49 12.35 0.32
CA GLU A 67 -5.33 11.18 0.06
C GLU A 67 -4.53 9.89 0.30
N ILE A 68 -5.21 8.88 0.84
CA ILE A 68 -4.82 7.48 0.78
C ILE A 68 -5.81 6.78 -0.12
N TYR A 69 -5.32 6.13 -1.17
CA TYR A 69 -6.12 5.26 -2.03
C TYR A 69 -5.72 3.80 -1.80
N ILE A 70 -6.67 3.00 -1.32
CA ILE A 70 -6.54 1.57 -1.12
C ILE A 70 -7.41 0.89 -2.16
N ASP A 71 -6.75 0.24 -3.11
CA ASP A 71 -7.38 -0.60 -4.11
C ASP A 71 -6.89 -2.02 -3.91
N THR A 72 -7.74 -2.85 -3.31
CA THR A 72 -7.46 -4.27 -3.09
C THR A 72 -8.22 -5.14 -4.09
N TYR A 73 -8.83 -4.53 -5.11
CA TYR A 73 -9.60 -5.22 -6.13
C TYR A 73 -8.69 -5.75 -7.23
N TYR A 74 -8.53 -7.07 -7.30
CA TYR A 74 -7.80 -7.73 -8.36
C TYR A 74 -8.73 -8.04 -9.55
N HIS A 75 -8.52 -7.34 -10.66
CA HIS A 75 -9.32 -7.46 -11.88
C HIS A 75 -8.73 -8.51 -12.83
N ASP A 76 -8.78 -9.79 -12.45
CA ASP A 76 -8.36 -10.89 -13.33
C ASP A 76 -9.54 -11.82 -13.57
N SER A 77 -9.96 -11.91 -14.83
CA SER A 77 -11.15 -12.65 -15.26
C SER A 77 -11.03 -14.17 -15.07
N ASN A 78 -9.84 -14.68 -14.74
CA ASN A 78 -9.53 -16.12 -14.71
C ASN A 78 -9.16 -16.67 -13.32
N THR A 79 -9.19 -15.86 -12.25
CA THR A 79 -8.83 -16.33 -10.90
C THR A 79 -9.98 -16.17 -9.92
N ASN A 80 -9.98 -16.99 -8.87
CA ASN A 80 -10.97 -16.96 -7.80
C ASN A 80 -10.79 -15.64 -7.02
N ILE A 81 -11.56 -14.61 -7.41
CA ILE A 81 -11.47 -13.19 -7.00
C ILE A 81 -11.34 -13.03 -5.47
N SER A 82 -11.94 -13.95 -4.70
CA SER A 82 -11.92 -13.93 -3.24
C SER A 82 -10.56 -14.19 -2.60
N SER A 83 -9.68 -15.00 -3.19
CA SER A 83 -8.40 -15.37 -2.54
C SER A 83 -7.31 -14.32 -2.72
N HIS A 84 -7.28 -13.61 -3.84
CA HIS A 84 -6.25 -12.61 -4.15
C HIS A 84 -6.54 -11.24 -3.50
N ASN A 85 -7.82 -10.84 -3.41
CA ASN A 85 -8.22 -9.61 -2.71
C ASN A 85 -7.83 -9.67 -1.22
N ASN A 86 -7.94 -10.87 -0.61
CA ASN A 86 -7.51 -11.09 0.77
C ASN A 86 -6.00 -10.88 0.97
N ILE A 87 -5.16 -11.19 -0.03
CA ILE A 87 -3.71 -11.04 0.09
C ILE A 87 -3.33 -9.55 0.10
N LEU A 88 -3.77 -8.77 -0.89
CA LEU A 88 -3.44 -7.34 -0.97
C LEU A 88 -3.96 -6.57 0.25
N TYR A 89 -5.19 -6.89 0.67
CA TYR A 89 -5.78 -6.34 1.87
C TYR A 89 -4.99 -6.69 3.13
N SER A 90 -4.60 -7.97 3.30
CA SER A 90 -3.80 -8.41 4.45
C SER A 90 -2.45 -7.69 4.53
N VAL A 91 -1.86 -7.33 3.38
CA VAL A 91 -0.61 -6.57 3.38
C VAL A 91 -0.81 -5.13 3.86
N VAL A 92 -1.84 -4.45 3.36
CA VAL A 92 -2.15 -3.08 3.82
C VAL A 92 -2.44 -3.08 5.31
N LEU A 93 -3.24 -4.04 5.78
CA LEU A 93 -3.57 -4.17 7.19
C LEU A 93 -2.31 -4.41 8.05
N LYS A 94 -1.45 -5.35 7.65
CA LYS A 94 -0.18 -5.63 8.34
C LYS A 94 0.74 -4.42 8.41
N ALA A 95 0.78 -3.61 7.35
CA ALA A 95 1.55 -2.37 7.36
C ALA A 95 0.99 -1.38 8.39
N PHE A 96 -0.33 -1.22 8.45
CA PHE A 96 -0.99 -0.28 9.34
C PHE A 96 -0.88 -0.71 10.81
N GLU A 97 -1.01 -2.02 11.09
CA GLU A 97 -0.81 -2.61 12.42
C GLU A 97 0.59 -2.39 12.99
N SER A 98 1.60 -2.24 12.12
CA SER A 98 2.99 -2.02 12.54
C SER A 98 3.31 -0.57 12.93
N LEU A 99 2.38 0.36 12.72
CA LEU A 99 2.56 1.76 13.04
C LEU A 99 2.34 2.01 14.53
N ASP A 100 3.20 2.82 15.14
CA ASP A 100 3.12 3.26 16.53
C ASP A 100 2.31 4.54 16.71
N HIS A 101 1.76 5.07 15.61
CA HIS A 101 0.93 6.27 15.60
C HIS A 101 -0.18 6.17 14.55
N PRO A 102 -1.31 6.89 14.72
CA PRO A 102 -2.35 6.97 13.70
C PRO A 102 -1.84 7.57 12.40
N ILE A 103 -2.44 7.16 11.29
CA ILE A 103 -2.16 7.68 9.95
C ILE A 103 -2.93 8.99 9.76
N ARG A 104 -2.20 10.07 9.49
CA ARG A 104 -2.78 11.40 9.26
C ARG A 104 -3.05 11.60 7.78
N THR A 105 -4.33 11.62 7.40
CA THR A 105 -4.77 11.86 6.02
C THR A 105 -6.04 12.71 5.98
N LYS A 106 -6.25 13.49 4.92
CA LYS A 106 -7.49 14.26 4.70
C LYS A 106 -8.57 13.44 4.00
N ILE A 107 -8.19 12.52 3.12
CA ILE A 107 -9.12 11.68 2.35
C ILE A 107 -8.67 10.23 2.43
N ILE A 108 -9.63 9.35 2.67
CA ILE A 108 -9.44 7.91 2.49
C ILE A 108 -10.39 7.47 1.39
N ARG A 109 -9.80 6.89 0.33
CA ARG A 109 -10.51 6.25 -0.75
C ARG A 109 -10.26 4.76 -0.68
N MET A 110 -11.33 3.98 -0.62
CA MET A 110 -11.25 2.52 -0.57
C MET A 110 -12.13 1.90 -1.65
N ALA A 111 -11.55 1.03 -2.45
CA ALA A 111 -12.28 0.07 -3.29
C ALA A 111 -12.18 -1.29 -2.61
N VAL A 112 -13.29 -1.77 -2.01
CA VAL A 112 -13.31 -2.98 -1.19
C VAL A 112 -14.49 -3.87 -1.52
N VAL A 113 -14.34 -5.17 -1.28
CA VAL A 113 -15.39 -6.16 -1.51
C VAL A 113 -16.28 -6.36 -0.27
N ASP A 114 -15.70 -6.31 0.94
CA ASP A 114 -16.45 -6.41 2.20
C ASP A 114 -16.36 -5.09 2.99
N GLN A 115 -17.50 -4.62 3.50
CA GLN A 115 -17.57 -3.44 4.34
C GLN A 115 -16.77 -3.61 5.65
N LYS A 116 -16.60 -4.84 6.14
CA LYS A 116 -15.77 -5.13 7.33
C LYS A 116 -14.34 -4.65 7.14
N ASP A 117 -13.80 -4.76 5.93
CA ASP A 117 -12.44 -4.33 5.60
C ASP A 117 -12.26 -2.82 5.78
N VAL A 118 -13.32 -2.03 5.52
CA VAL A 118 -13.32 -0.59 5.79
C VAL A 118 -13.11 -0.33 7.28
N ILE A 119 -13.90 -1.00 8.14
CA ILE A 119 -13.91 -0.76 9.58
C ILE A 119 -12.53 -1.06 10.18
N SER A 120 -11.92 -2.18 9.78
CA SER A 120 -10.59 -2.57 10.25
C SER A 120 -9.47 -1.65 9.79
N ILE A 121 -9.65 -0.89 8.69
CA ILE A 121 -8.68 0.13 8.29
C ILE A 121 -8.89 1.44 9.05
N LEU A 122 -10.15 1.84 9.27
CA LEU A 122 -10.49 3.12 9.89
C LEU A 122 -9.91 3.29 11.31
N GLN A 123 -9.73 2.19 12.06
CA GLN A 123 -9.13 2.25 13.40
C GLN A 123 -7.67 2.75 13.42
N PHE A 124 -6.97 2.71 12.29
CA PHE A 124 -5.57 3.15 12.17
C PHE A 124 -5.44 4.60 11.73
N ILE A 125 -6.55 5.28 11.47
CA ILE A 125 -6.58 6.64 10.93
C ILE A 125 -6.71 7.63 12.09
N ASP A 126 -5.96 8.74 12.02
CA ASP A 126 -6.16 9.86 12.93
C ASP A 126 -7.62 10.35 12.82
N PRO A 127 -8.41 10.33 13.91
CA PRO A 127 -9.82 10.71 13.86
C PRO A 127 -10.05 12.18 13.49
N ASN A 128 -9.01 13.01 13.50
CA ASN A 128 -9.12 14.43 13.23
C ASN A 128 -9.11 14.73 11.71
N ASN A 129 -10.18 15.36 11.22
CA ASN A 129 -10.26 16.03 9.91
C ASN A 129 -10.02 15.15 8.67
N TRP A 130 -10.60 13.94 8.62
CA TRP A 130 -10.61 13.10 7.41
C TRP A 130 -12.03 12.96 6.82
N LYS A 131 -12.08 12.64 5.52
CA LYS A 131 -13.32 12.31 4.78
C LYS A 131 -13.20 10.90 4.17
N LEU A 132 -14.24 10.09 4.34
CA LEU A 132 -14.33 8.76 3.74
C LEU A 132 -14.97 8.81 2.35
N LYS A 133 -14.41 8.07 1.39
CA LYS A 133 -15.06 7.71 0.13
C LYS A 133 -14.92 6.21 -0.09
N VAL A 134 -16.02 5.47 0.03
CA VAL A 134 -16.08 4.02 -0.24
C VAL A 134 -16.68 3.78 -1.60
N PHE A 135 -16.06 2.89 -2.37
CA PHE A 135 -16.56 2.36 -3.63
C PHE A 135 -16.71 0.85 -3.47
N ILE A 136 -17.92 0.36 -3.78
CA ILE A 136 -18.30 -1.06 -3.77
C ILE A 136 -18.58 -1.46 -5.20
#